data_AF-A0A7Y0J619-F1
#
_entry.id   AF-A0A7Y0J619-F1
#
_cell.length_a   1.000
_cell.length_b   1.000
_cell.length_c   1.000
_cell.angle_alpha   90.00
_cell.angle_beta   90.00
_cell.angle_gamma   90.00
#
_symmetry.space_group_name_H-M   'P 1'
#
loop_
_entity.id
_entity.type
_entity.pdbx_description
1 polymer ?
#
loop_
_entity_poly.entity_id
_entity_poly.type
_entity_poly.pdbx_seq_one_letter_code
_entity_poly.pdbx_strand_id
1 'polypeptide(L)'
;MGARLKEAHGLGIRVMTTSMTLIEAYDVRAYIPAWQWALSRIRIEPVTEEIAKEAISLLREAGLHGHKYAIDAALAAVALRLPGLVTIFTSDEDDLRKLCGDRVVVVSL
;
A
#
# COMPACT_ATOMS: atom_id res chain seq x y z
N MET A 1 12.88 8.03 0.42
CA MET A 1 12.49 6.63 0.67
C MET A 1 13.59 5.75 1.27
N GLY A 2 14.76 5.61 0.63
CA GLY A 2 15.78 4.61 1.07
C GLY A 2 16.27 4.75 2.52
N ALA A 3 16.47 5.97 3.03
CA ALA A 3 16.83 6.18 4.44
C ALA A 3 15.77 5.63 5.41
N ARG A 4 14.48 5.88 5.13
CA ARG A 4 13.35 5.40 5.95
C ARG A 4 13.25 3.87 5.94
N LEU A 5 13.48 3.21 4.79
CA LEU A 5 13.51 1.74 4.71
C LEU A 5 14.67 1.14 5.50
N LYS A 6 15.84 1.78 5.46
CA LYS A 6 17.01 1.33 6.23
C LYS A 6 16.77 1.46 7.74
N GLU A 7 16.20 2.58 8.16
CA GLU A 7 15.87 2.84 9.57
C GLU A 7 14.78 1.89 10.07
N ALA A 8 13.68 1.73 9.32
CA ALA A 8 12.62 0.78 9.65
C ALA A 8 13.17 -0.64 9.81
N HIS A 9 14.07 -1.08 8.92
CA HIS A 9 14.73 -2.36 9.05
C HIS A 9 15.60 -2.46 10.32
N GLY A 10 16.37 -1.42 10.65
CA GLY A 10 17.17 -1.37 11.87
C GLY A 10 16.34 -1.39 13.16
N LEU A 11 15.12 -0.85 13.12
CA LEU A 11 14.16 -0.86 14.22
C LEU A 11 13.26 -2.11 14.25
N GLY A 12 13.43 -3.04 13.30
CA GLY A 12 12.58 -4.23 13.19
C GLY A 12 11.13 -3.93 12.78
N ILE A 13 10.87 -2.74 12.24
CA ILE A 13 9.55 -2.33 11.74
C ILE A 13 9.30 -3.02 10.41
N ARG A 14 8.16 -3.72 10.32
CA ARG A 14 7.75 -4.37 9.08
C ARG A 14 7.23 -3.33 8.10
N VAL A 15 7.84 -3.26 6.92
CA VAL A 15 7.34 -2.47 5.79
C VAL A 15 6.74 -3.42 4.76
N MET A 16 5.55 -3.11 4.28
CA MET A 16 4.83 -3.95 3.33
C MET A 16 4.03 -3.15 2.32
N THR A 17 3.72 -3.79 1.19
CA THR A 17 2.90 -3.24 0.11
C THR A 17 2.21 -4.38 -0.64
N THR A 18 1.35 -4.07 -1.61
CA THR A 18 0.73 -5.09 -2.48
C THR A 18 1.53 -5.32 -3.77
N SER A 19 1.30 -6.47 -4.42
CA SER A 19 1.82 -6.73 -5.76
C SER A 19 1.37 -5.70 -6.81
N MET A 20 0.22 -5.05 -6.61
CA MET A 20 -0.28 -4.02 -7.54
C MET A 20 0.53 -2.73 -7.45
N THR A 21 0.96 -2.33 -6.24
CA THR A 21 1.81 -1.15 -6.04
C THR A 21 3.17 -1.30 -6.73
N LEU A 22 3.67 -2.52 -6.96
CA LEU A 22 4.90 -2.72 -7.74
C LEU A 22 4.76 -2.23 -9.18
N ILE A 23 3.58 -2.44 -9.77
CA ILE A 23 3.28 -2.03 -11.14
C ILE A 23 3.07 -0.52 -11.19
N GLU A 24 2.32 0.03 -10.24
CA GLU A 24 2.06 1.46 -10.11
C GLU A 24 3.32 2.29 -9.89
N ALA A 25 4.19 1.84 -8.98
CA ALA A 25 5.37 2.57 -8.57
C ALA A 25 6.57 2.40 -9.52
N TYR A 26 6.47 1.51 -10.52
CA TYR A 26 7.57 1.29 -11.46
C TYR A 26 7.68 2.45 -12.45
N ASP A 27 8.88 3.05 -12.53
CA ASP A 27 9.26 4.03 -13.54
C ASP A 27 10.41 3.46 -14.37
N VAL A 28 10.32 3.53 -15.70
CA VAL A 28 11.38 3.09 -16.62
C VAL A 28 12.72 3.80 -16.40
N ARG A 29 12.70 4.98 -15.79
CA ARG A 29 13.89 5.78 -15.44
C ARG A 29 14.48 5.38 -14.10
N ALA A 30 13.85 4.46 -13.36
CA ALA A 30 14.33 4.05 -12.06
C ALA A 30 15.70 3.35 -12.15
N TYR A 31 16.59 3.67 -11.20
CA TYR A 31 17.86 2.96 -11.07
C TYR A 31 17.61 1.55 -10.52
N ILE A 32 17.72 0.54 -11.38
CA ILE A 32 17.36 -0.86 -11.08
C ILE A 32 17.99 -1.41 -9.79
N PRO A 33 19.29 -1.18 -9.49
CA PRO A 33 19.86 -1.67 -8.23
C PRO A 33 19.23 -1.03 -6.98
N ALA A 34 18.86 0.26 -7.02
CA ALA A 34 18.14 0.88 -5.91
C ALA A 34 16.70 0.36 -5.78
N TRP A 35 16.03 0.09 -6.90
CA TRP A 35 14.71 -0.55 -6.93
C TRP A 35 14.76 -1.94 -6.29
N GLN A 36 15.68 -2.81 -6.73
CA GLN A 36 15.85 -4.15 -6.18
C GLN A 36 16.26 -4.12 -4.69
N TRP A 37 17.13 -3.18 -4.31
CA TRP A 37 17.48 -2.99 -2.91
C TRP A 37 16.25 -2.63 -2.06
N ALA A 38 15.39 -1.72 -2.54
CA ALA A 38 14.17 -1.36 -1.83
C ALA A 38 13.22 -2.56 -1.69
N LEU A 39 12.99 -3.31 -2.78
CA LEU A 39 12.13 -4.51 -2.75
C LEU A 39 12.67 -5.60 -1.81
N SER A 40 13.99 -5.72 -1.64
CA SER A 40 14.57 -6.67 -0.67
C SER A 40 14.23 -6.37 0.79
N ARG A 41 13.69 -5.17 1.08
CA ARG A 41 13.34 -4.70 2.42
C ARG A 41 11.84 -4.57 2.64
N ILE A 42 11.03 -4.79 1.61
CA ILE A 42 9.58 -4.64 1.65
C ILE A 42 8.94 -6.00 1.46
N ARG A 43 8.01 -6.36 2.34
CA ARG A 43 7.18 -7.54 2.16
C ARG A 43 6.07 -7.25 1.16
N ILE A 44 6.01 -8.05 0.09
CA ILE A 44 4.98 -7.90 -0.95
C ILE A 44 3.85 -8.88 -0.66
N GLU A 45 2.64 -8.36 -0.46
CA GLU A 45 1.42 -9.15 -0.31
C GLU A 45 0.75 -9.38 -1.67
N PRO A 46 0.42 -10.63 -2.02
CA PRO A 46 -0.30 -10.92 -3.26
C PRO A 46 -1.74 -10.41 -3.18
N VAL A 47 -2.23 -9.85 -4.28
CA VAL A 47 -3.67 -9.55 -4.42
C VAL A 47 -4.39 -10.79 -4.95
N THR A 48 -5.03 -11.52 -4.04
CA THR A 48 -5.85 -12.71 -4.35
C THR A 48 -7.29 -12.31 -4.70
N GLU A 49 -8.11 -13.27 -5.15
CA GLU A 49 -9.54 -13.04 -5.37
C GLU A 49 -10.26 -12.60 -4.09
N GLU A 50 -9.86 -13.13 -2.93
CA GLU A 50 -10.40 -12.71 -1.62
C GLU A 50 -10.12 -11.24 -1.35
N ILE A 51 -8.88 -10.79 -1.53
CA ILE A 51 -8.49 -9.38 -1.39
C ILE A 51 -9.25 -8.52 -2.41
N ALA A 52 -9.44 -8.99 -3.64
CA ALA A 52 -10.20 -8.27 -4.64
C ALA A 52 -11.68 -8.09 -4.24
N LYS A 53 -12.31 -9.10 -3.63
CA LYS A 53 -13.69 -9.01 -3.12
C LYS A 53 -13.81 -8.03 -1.95
N GLU A 54 -12.82 -8.00 -1.06
CA GLU A 54 -12.75 -7.02 0.03
C GLU A 54 -12.55 -5.59 -0.51
N ALA A 55 -11.64 -5.41 -1.47
CA ALA A 55 -11.43 -4.13 -2.14
C ALA A 55 -12.71 -3.63 -2.83
N ILE A 56 -13.46 -4.51 -3.51
CA ILE A 56 -14.77 -4.18 -4.10
C ILE A 56 -15.77 -3.74 -3.02
N SER A 57 -15.74 -4.35 -1.84
CA SER A 57 -16.63 -3.98 -0.74
C SER A 57 -16.29 -2.58 -0.22
N LEU A 58 -15.00 -2.26 -0.05
CA LEU A 58 -14.54 -0.91 0.31
C LEU A 58 -14.94 0.14 -0.73
N LEU A 59 -14.76 -0.18 -2.02
CA LEU A 59 -15.19 0.70 -3.12
C LEU A 59 -16.69 0.97 -3.10
N ARG A 60 -17.49 -0.08 -2.89
CA ARG A 60 -18.96 0.03 -2.81
C ARG A 60 -19.38 0.89 -1.62
N GLU A 61 -18.78 0.67 -0.45
CA GLU A 61 -19.07 1.43 0.77
C GLU A 61 -18.70 2.91 0.61
N ALA A 62 -17.58 3.20 -0.05
CA ALA A 62 -17.12 4.57 -0.30
C ALA A 62 -17.79 5.24 -1.53
N GLY A 63 -18.61 4.52 -2.30
CA GLY A 63 -19.20 5.03 -3.54
C GLY A 63 -18.17 5.32 -4.65
N LEU A 64 -17.06 4.58 -4.69
CA LEU A 64 -15.92 4.78 -5.57
C LEU A 64 -15.87 3.74 -6.70
N HIS A 65 -15.34 4.12 -7.87
CA HIS A 65 -15.27 3.25 -9.04
C HIS A 65 -13.90 2.56 -9.15
N GLY A 66 -13.87 1.23 -9.27
CA GLY A 66 -12.61 0.45 -9.30
C GLY A 66 -11.63 0.86 -10.40
N HIS A 67 -12.09 1.32 -11.56
CA HIS A 67 -11.20 1.82 -12.62
C HIS A 67 -10.23 2.92 -12.14
N LYS A 68 -10.66 3.79 -11.21
CA LYS A 68 -9.81 4.85 -10.67
C LYS A 68 -9.03 4.40 -9.43
N TYR A 69 -9.64 3.57 -8.58
CA TYR A 69 -9.14 3.32 -7.22
C TYR A 69 -8.72 1.86 -6.97
N ALA A 70 -8.54 1.03 -8.00
CA ALA A 70 -8.28 -0.40 -7.81
C ALA A 70 -7.03 -0.69 -6.98
N ILE A 71 -5.94 0.04 -7.20
CA ILE A 71 -4.67 -0.18 -6.52
C ILE A 71 -4.75 0.25 -5.05
N ASP A 72 -5.29 1.44 -4.80
CA ASP A 72 -5.55 1.93 -3.44
C ASP A 72 -6.53 1.03 -2.68
N ALA A 73 -7.58 0.55 -3.32
CA ALA A 73 -8.56 -0.33 -2.70
C ALA A 73 -7.96 -1.69 -2.33
N ALA A 74 -7.08 -2.25 -3.17
CA ALA A 74 -6.36 -3.47 -2.85
C ALA A 74 -5.36 -3.25 -1.69
N LEU A 75 -4.66 -2.11 -1.67
CA LEU A 75 -3.78 -1.73 -0.57
C LEU A 75 -4.56 -1.56 0.73
N ALA A 76 -5.70 -0.86 0.69
CA ALA A 76 -6.60 -0.67 1.82
C ALA A 76 -7.14 -2.00 2.37
N ALA A 77 -7.57 -2.91 1.50
CA ALA A 77 -8.04 -4.23 1.90
C ALA A 77 -6.95 -5.01 2.68
N VAL A 78 -5.72 -5.05 2.15
CA VAL A 78 -4.60 -5.69 2.85
C VAL A 78 -4.28 -4.98 4.17
N ALA A 79 -4.22 -3.65 4.18
CA ALA A 79 -3.91 -2.86 5.36
C ALA A 79 -4.91 -3.14 6.50
N LEU A 80 -6.20 -3.21 6.18
CA LEU A 80 -7.28 -3.43 7.15
C LEU A 80 -7.33 -4.86 7.73
N ARG A 81 -6.64 -5.83 7.10
CA ARG A 81 -6.46 -7.19 7.64
C ARG A 81 -5.34 -7.30 8.67
N LEU A 82 -4.43 -6.33 8.70
CA LEU A 82 -3.27 -6.39 9.59
C LEU A 82 -3.69 -6.11 11.03
N PRO A 83 -3.19 -6.87 12.00
CA PRO A 83 -3.45 -6.58 13.40
C PRO A 83 -2.70 -5.33 13.86
N GLY A 84 -3.33 -4.54 14.72
CA GLY A 84 -2.72 -3.37 15.36
C GLY A 84 -2.86 -2.08 14.55
N LEU A 85 -2.12 -1.04 14.96
CA LEU A 85 -2.18 0.27 14.32
C LEU A 85 -1.34 0.28 13.04
N VAL A 86 -2.00 0.34 11.89
CA VAL A 86 -1.35 0.43 10.58
C VAL A 86 -1.16 1.89 10.19
N THR A 87 0.04 2.23 9.73
CA THR A 87 0.34 3.52 9.09
C THR A 87 0.56 3.31 7.60
N ILE A 88 -0.24 3.97 6.76
CA ILE A 88 -0.10 3.97 5.32
C ILE A 88 0.58 5.26 4.88
N PHE A 89 1.67 5.10 4.11
CA PHE A 89 2.38 6.21 3.48
C PHE A 89 1.96 6.31 2.02
N THR A 90 1.48 7.48 1.59
CA THR A 90 0.97 7.71 0.23
C THR A 90 1.28 9.13 -0.26
N SER A 91 1.38 9.32 -1.57
CA SER A 91 1.42 10.66 -2.17
C SER A 91 0.04 11.31 -2.31
N ASP A 92 -1.03 10.51 -2.34
CA ASP A 92 -2.42 10.98 -2.34
C ASP A 92 -3.15 10.40 -1.12
N GLU A 93 -3.34 11.25 -0.10
CA GLU A 93 -3.96 10.84 1.15
C GLU A 93 -5.48 10.71 1.04
N ASP A 94 -6.11 11.44 0.12
CA ASP A 94 -7.56 11.55 0.05
C ASP A 94 -8.19 10.21 -0.33
N ASP A 95 -7.54 9.48 -1.23
CA ASP A 95 -8.06 8.20 -1.73
C ASP A 95 -8.04 7.13 -0.63
N LEU A 96 -6.94 7.04 0.12
CA LEU A 96 -6.84 6.10 1.24
C LEU A 96 -7.69 6.53 2.44
N ARG A 97 -7.90 7.83 2.68
CA ARG A 97 -8.84 8.30 3.72
C ARG A 97 -10.28 7.92 3.38
N LYS A 98 -10.70 8.03 2.12
CA LYS A 98 -12.04 7.59 1.67
C LYS A 98 -12.25 6.08 1.85
N LEU A 99 -11.24 5.27 1.55
CA LEU A 99 -11.31 3.81 1.61
C LEU A 99 -11.19 3.25 3.03
N CYS A 100 -10.25 3.78 3.82
CA CYS A 100 -9.94 3.24 5.14
C CYS A 100 -10.73 3.92 6.26
N GLY A 101 -11.17 5.17 6.08
CA GLY A 101 -11.68 6.00 7.18
C GLY A 101 -10.64 6.12 8.31
N ASP A 102 -11.11 6.15 9.56
CA ASP A 102 -10.24 6.28 10.75
C ASP A 102 -9.59 4.97 11.22
N ARG A 103 -9.72 3.89 10.44
CA ARG A 103 -9.20 2.56 10.80
C ARG A 103 -7.68 2.43 10.66
N VAL A 104 -7.04 3.35 9.96
CA VAL A 104 -5.59 3.41 9.74
C VAL A 104 -5.09 4.84 9.90
N VAL A 105 -3.80 5.01 10.15
CA VAL A 105 -3.15 6.33 10.08
C VAL A 105 -2.67 6.53 8.64
N VAL A 106 -3.09 7.62 8.00
CA VAL A 106 -2.62 8.00 6.65
C VAL A 106 -1.64 9.17 6.78
N VAL A 107 -0.48 9.05 6.14
CA VAL A 107 0.61 10.02 6.18
C VAL A 107 1.16 10.26 4.78
N SER A 108 1.45 11.51 4.43
CA SER A 108 2.13 11.86 3.18
C SER A 108 3.55 11.27 3.07
N LEU A 109 3.94 10.88 1.85
CA LEU A 109 5.28 10.35 1.53
C LEU A 109 6.38 11.40 1.40
#